data_AF-A0A178J5G1-F1
#
_entry.id   AF-A0A178J5G1-F1
#
_cell.length_a   1.000
_cell.length_b   1.000
_cell.length_c   1.000
_cell.angle_alpha   90.00
_cell.angle_beta   90.00
_cell.angle_gamma   90.00
#
_symmetry.space_group_name_H-M   'P 1'
#
loop_
_entity.id
_entity.type
_entity.pdbx_description
1 polymer ?
#
loop_
_entity_poly.entity_id
_entity_poly.type
_entity_poly.pdbx_seq_one_letter_code
_entity_poly.pdbx_strand_id
1 'polypeptide(L)'
;MLKSLRKLNESVFIRPHNNSAYFQASIGAYGVEDINHLPYENESLTLIDNNFCLLRSIKISTSISPIASLNLVITTSDGSQISVPYTGRNKNYDREDFIWELNRVAYKVCVQIPSDLLESDNFRVLINGRELVSFDNDLNNFLSEFKTTHDQVQELEESISTKEKCLEELDETLKENQEIAEARSNTIEQLETDYSNTVRKLNDAVIQFEQNVQKNKQIKSELDKNQNLLDSEQTQLKQAKENKNKITYELKKLEIERSKYSEDFETFKEESTTQNYLYLSILVITAIVFASVFHQLLNGAYELVLNLKQNDDILTVLLSRLPTVVLYSGVIGLTAKIILTFINLLTSNLNEVKQLKKVVYLISYVSESQSSDLQEQGLQIKDIYQKRVNEKMRIVRELFNIDIKHVEEDQSNILEKATELTSNVSSLLNQNRTGQ
;
A
#
# COMPACT_ATOMS: atom_id res chain seq x y z
N MET A 1 9.20 68.78 -52.63
CA MET A 1 9.02 70.13 -52.05
C MET A 1 9.15 71.17 -53.17
N LEU A 2 8.13 72.00 -53.37
CA LEU A 2 8.05 73.08 -54.36
C LEU A 2 8.92 74.30 -54.00
N LYS A 3 9.66 74.86 -54.97
CA LYS A 3 10.10 76.28 -55.02
C LYS A 3 10.09 76.76 -56.48
N SER A 4 8.97 77.32 -56.95
CA SER A 4 8.66 78.76 -57.07
C SER A 4 9.23 79.44 -58.33
N LEU A 5 8.37 79.58 -59.34
CA LEU A 5 8.51 80.52 -60.46
C LEU A 5 8.36 81.97 -59.95
N ARG A 6 9.23 82.88 -60.38
CA ARG A 6 9.02 84.33 -60.22
C ARG A 6 9.10 85.01 -61.59
N LYS A 7 7.97 85.62 -61.97
CA LYS A 7 7.75 86.52 -63.12
C LYS A 7 8.04 87.94 -62.63
N LEU A 8 8.85 88.73 -63.35
CA LEU A 8 8.92 90.19 -63.17
C LEU A 8 9.19 90.83 -64.53
N ASN A 9 8.21 91.61 -64.99
CA ASN A 9 8.33 92.59 -66.06
C ASN A 9 9.10 93.79 -65.51
N GLU A 10 9.92 94.47 -66.32
CA GLU A 10 10.04 95.95 -66.33
C GLU A 10 11.05 96.43 -67.39
N SER A 11 10.75 97.59 -67.98
CA SER A 11 11.50 98.29 -69.04
C SER A 11 11.92 99.67 -68.54
N VAL A 12 13.18 100.10 -68.71
CA VAL A 12 13.67 101.40 -68.20
C VAL A 12 14.53 102.18 -69.22
N PHE A 13 14.54 103.51 -69.06
CA PHE A 13 14.93 104.59 -69.98
C PHE A 13 16.32 105.19 -69.66
N ILE A 14 17.07 105.72 -70.65
CA ILE A 14 18.31 106.50 -70.44
C ILE A 14 18.32 107.80 -71.26
N ARG A 15 18.50 108.96 -70.62
CA ARG A 15 18.81 110.27 -71.25
C ARG A 15 20.31 110.58 -71.11
N PRO A 16 20.92 111.39 -72.01
CA PRO A 16 22.33 111.72 -71.93
C PRO A 16 22.56 112.95 -71.04
N HIS A 17 23.45 112.84 -70.05
CA HIS A 17 24.54 113.80 -69.79
C HIS A 17 25.34 113.39 -68.54
N ASN A 18 26.64 113.20 -68.74
CA ASN A 18 27.78 113.19 -67.80
C ASN A 18 27.71 112.42 -66.47
N ASN A 19 28.62 111.45 -66.39
CA ASN A 19 29.16 110.73 -65.22
C ASN A 19 28.32 109.61 -64.59
N SER A 20 28.48 108.43 -65.21
CA SER A 20 28.56 107.07 -64.63
C SER A 20 27.56 106.67 -63.54
N ALA A 21 26.56 105.88 -63.94
CA ALA A 21 25.84 104.98 -63.05
C ALA A 21 25.91 103.56 -63.63
N TYR A 22 26.40 102.61 -62.83
CA TYR A 22 26.45 101.18 -63.16
C TYR A 22 25.10 100.52 -62.87
N PHE A 23 24.61 99.68 -63.77
CA PHE A 23 23.46 98.81 -63.45
C PHE A 23 23.58 97.39 -64.01
N GLN A 24 23.29 96.43 -63.14
CA GLN A 24 23.10 95.01 -63.45
C GLN A 24 21.76 94.62 -62.84
N ALA A 25 20.78 94.20 -63.64
CA ALA A 25 19.62 93.49 -63.12
C ALA A 25 19.19 92.31 -63.97
N SER A 26 19.02 91.20 -63.25
CA SER A 26 18.19 90.02 -63.52
C SER A 26 18.24 89.41 -64.91
N ILE A 27 18.84 88.21 -64.95
CA ILE A 27 18.58 87.07 -65.85
C ILE A 27 17.78 87.45 -67.11
N GLY A 28 18.52 87.74 -68.19
CA GLY A 28 17.97 87.62 -69.54
C GLY A 28 17.82 88.90 -70.36
N ALA A 29 18.33 90.04 -69.90
CA ALA A 29 18.36 91.28 -70.69
C ALA A 29 19.77 91.92 -70.63
N TYR A 30 20.31 92.23 -71.80
CA TYR A 30 21.57 92.95 -72.00
C TYR A 30 21.23 94.34 -72.56
N GLY A 31 21.55 95.40 -71.83
CA GLY A 31 21.51 96.77 -72.32
C GLY A 31 22.92 97.21 -72.70
N VAL A 32 23.07 97.94 -73.80
CA VAL A 32 24.34 98.62 -74.10
C VAL A 32 24.27 100.02 -73.51
N GLU A 33 25.16 100.32 -72.55
CA GLU A 33 25.10 101.53 -71.71
C GLU A 33 25.97 102.70 -72.18
N ASP A 34 26.77 102.57 -73.25
CA ASP A 34 27.43 103.71 -73.89
C ASP A 34 27.73 103.43 -75.37
N ILE A 35 27.15 104.23 -76.27
CA ILE A 35 27.34 104.07 -77.74
C ILE A 35 28.81 104.34 -78.11
N ASN A 36 29.52 105.14 -77.30
CA ASN A 36 30.91 105.55 -77.56
C ASN A 36 31.94 104.42 -77.41
N HIS A 37 31.54 103.22 -76.97
CA HIS A 37 32.42 102.06 -76.79
C HIS A 37 32.05 100.84 -77.65
N LEU A 38 31.00 100.93 -78.46
CA LEU A 38 30.69 99.86 -79.41
C LEU A 38 31.52 100.02 -80.70
N PRO A 39 32.05 98.92 -81.26
CA PRO A 39 32.74 98.99 -82.54
C PRO A 39 31.76 99.45 -83.62
N TYR A 40 31.98 100.65 -84.15
CA TYR A 40 31.28 101.20 -85.30
C TYR A 40 32.26 101.33 -86.46
N GLU A 41 32.14 100.45 -87.44
CA GLU A 41 32.97 100.44 -88.65
C GLU A 41 32.07 100.26 -89.87
N ASN A 42 32.34 101.02 -90.95
CA ASN A 42 31.61 100.92 -92.23
C ASN A 42 30.08 101.00 -92.09
N GLU A 43 29.60 102.00 -91.35
CA GLU A 43 28.17 102.20 -91.08
C GLU A 43 27.49 101.04 -90.31
N SER A 44 28.26 100.18 -89.66
CA SER A 44 27.75 99.03 -88.90
C SER A 44 28.17 99.06 -87.42
N LEU A 45 27.17 99.08 -86.54
CA LEU A 45 27.33 99.01 -85.09
C LEU A 45 27.27 97.56 -84.62
N THR A 46 28.34 97.05 -84.01
CA THR A 46 28.35 95.70 -83.43
C THR A 46 27.73 95.73 -82.03
N LEU A 47 26.67 94.95 -81.81
CA LEU A 47 25.93 94.88 -80.55
C LEU A 47 26.37 93.72 -79.65
N ILE A 48 26.73 92.59 -80.26
CA ILE A 48 27.23 91.39 -79.58
C ILE A 48 28.39 90.85 -80.42
N ASP A 49 29.52 90.54 -79.78
CA ASP A 49 30.69 89.96 -80.42
C ASP A 49 31.20 88.77 -79.60
N ASN A 50 31.42 87.63 -80.28
CA ASN A 50 32.06 86.42 -79.75
C ASN A 50 31.40 85.67 -78.57
N ASN A 51 30.10 85.85 -78.31
CA ASN A 51 29.37 85.10 -77.28
C ASN A 51 28.12 84.41 -77.85
N PHE A 52 27.96 83.12 -77.53
CA PHE A 52 26.74 82.36 -77.89
C PHE A 52 25.58 82.77 -76.99
N CYS A 53 24.66 83.54 -77.57
CA CYS A 53 23.49 84.05 -76.87
C CYS A 53 22.22 83.52 -77.54
N LEU A 54 21.29 82.97 -76.74
CA LEU A 54 19.92 82.76 -77.16
C LEU A 54 19.20 84.10 -77.13
N LEU A 55 19.01 84.74 -78.28
CA LEU A 55 18.36 86.03 -78.43
C LEU A 55 16.86 85.88 -78.64
N ARG A 56 16.08 86.58 -77.84
CA ARG A 56 14.63 86.63 -77.91
C ARG A 56 14.17 87.82 -78.73
N SER A 57 14.63 89.02 -78.40
CA SER A 57 14.31 90.24 -79.14
C SER A 57 15.37 91.32 -79.01
N ILE A 58 15.46 92.18 -80.02
CA ILE A 58 16.28 93.40 -80.02
C ILE A 58 15.38 94.58 -80.32
N LYS A 59 15.56 95.69 -79.61
CA LYS A 59 14.81 96.92 -79.81
C LYS A 59 15.77 98.11 -79.88
N ILE A 60 15.68 98.87 -80.96
CA ILE A 60 16.47 100.08 -81.20
C ILE A 60 15.54 101.28 -81.25
N SER A 61 15.92 102.36 -80.58
CA SER A 61 15.14 103.59 -80.44
C SER A 61 15.95 104.75 -81.01
N THR A 62 15.35 105.68 -81.76
CA THR A 62 16.05 106.84 -82.32
C THR A 62 15.12 108.06 -82.48
N SER A 63 15.66 109.25 -82.77
CA SER A 63 14.88 110.48 -83.07
C SER A 63 14.15 110.41 -84.42
N ILE A 64 13.03 111.14 -84.53
CA ILE A 64 12.21 111.19 -85.76
C ILE A 64 12.96 111.94 -86.86
N SER A 65 13.68 111.20 -87.70
CA SER A 65 14.29 111.65 -88.95
C SER A 65 13.77 110.74 -90.09
N PRO A 66 13.70 111.16 -91.36
CA PRO A 66 13.29 110.28 -92.46
C PRO A 66 14.34 109.18 -92.73
N ILE A 67 14.33 108.14 -91.91
CA ILE A 67 15.18 106.95 -92.08
C ILE A 67 14.46 105.98 -93.01
N ALA A 68 15.09 105.68 -94.15
CA ALA A 68 14.52 104.82 -95.19
C ALA A 68 14.59 103.32 -94.83
N SER A 69 15.61 102.86 -94.09
CA SER A 69 15.70 101.47 -93.61
C SER A 69 16.77 101.29 -92.51
N LEU A 70 16.53 100.39 -91.56
CA LEU A 70 17.46 99.90 -90.54
C LEU A 70 17.50 98.38 -90.65
N ASN A 71 18.67 97.80 -90.87
CA ASN A 71 18.84 96.36 -91.05
C ASN A 71 19.73 95.79 -89.94
N LEU A 72 19.32 94.64 -89.39
CA LEU A 72 20.05 93.91 -88.36
C LEU A 72 20.69 92.68 -88.98
N VAL A 73 22.02 92.58 -88.95
CA VAL A 73 22.78 91.45 -89.48
C VAL A 73 23.17 90.53 -88.32
N ILE A 74 22.72 89.28 -88.36
CA ILE A 74 23.04 88.25 -87.36
C ILE A 74 23.98 87.24 -87.96
N THR A 75 25.04 86.91 -87.23
CA THR A 75 25.92 85.77 -87.53
C THR A 75 25.53 84.60 -86.63
N THR A 76 25.16 83.47 -87.22
CA THR A 76 24.82 82.23 -86.51
C THR A 76 26.07 81.40 -86.17
N SER A 77 25.89 80.30 -85.44
CA SER A 77 26.97 79.41 -84.99
C SER A 77 27.79 78.75 -86.09
N ASP A 78 27.27 78.74 -87.31
CA ASP A 78 27.90 78.21 -88.52
C ASP A 78 28.64 79.28 -89.34
N GLY A 79 28.69 80.54 -88.86
CA GLY A 79 29.34 81.66 -89.53
C GLY A 79 28.52 82.32 -90.64
N SER A 80 27.29 81.85 -90.91
CA SER A 80 26.42 82.47 -91.92
C SER A 80 25.84 83.79 -91.42
N GLN A 81 25.82 84.80 -92.29
CA GLN A 81 25.26 86.13 -92.01
C GLN A 81 23.86 86.27 -92.58
N ILE A 82 22.91 86.65 -91.74
CA ILE A 82 21.51 86.79 -92.09
C ILE A 82 21.10 88.24 -91.81
N SER A 83 20.68 88.96 -92.86
CA SER A 83 20.06 90.28 -92.71
C SER A 83 18.59 90.10 -92.33
N VAL A 84 18.21 90.60 -91.17
CA VAL A 84 16.87 90.51 -90.60
C VAL A 84 16.25 91.91 -90.62
N PRO A 85 15.15 92.10 -91.38
CA PRO A 85 14.38 93.34 -91.28
C PRO A 85 13.65 93.40 -89.94
N TYR A 86 13.38 94.60 -89.44
CA TYR A 86 12.63 94.76 -88.19
C TYR A 86 11.22 94.18 -88.33
N THR A 87 10.73 93.53 -87.27
CA THR A 87 9.39 92.94 -87.19
C THR A 87 8.32 93.98 -86.87
N GLY A 88 8.68 95.12 -86.26
CA GLY A 88 7.74 96.20 -85.97
C GLY A 88 8.41 97.57 -85.86
N ARG A 89 7.65 98.62 -86.22
CA ARG A 89 8.06 100.03 -86.15
C ARG A 89 6.99 100.85 -85.42
N ASN A 90 7.32 101.42 -84.26
CA ASN A 90 6.41 102.22 -83.45
C ASN A 90 6.89 103.68 -83.36
N LYS A 91 6.06 104.63 -83.79
CA LYS A 91 6.33 106.07 -83.65
C LYS A 91 5.64 106.62 -82.41
N ASN A 92 6.40 107.23 -81.51
CA ASN A 92 5.93 108.02 -80.38
C ASN A 92 6.42 109.46 -80.55
N TYR A 93 5.70 110.45 -80.01
CA TYR A 93 5.82 111.89 -80.31
C TYR A 93 7.25 112.44 -80.59
N ASP A 94 8.29 111.97 -79.89
CA ASP A 94 9.69 112.41 -80.09
C ASP A 94 10.67 111.26 -80.47
N ARG A 95 10.18 110.03 -80.69
CA ARG A 95 11.00 108.79 -80.80
C ARG A 95 10.39 107.76 -81.74
N GLU A 96 11.26 107.05 -82.44
CA GLU A 96 10.91 105.89 -83.26
C GLU A 96 11.59 104.61 -82.75
N ASP A 97 10.79 103.55 -82.60
CA ASP A 97 11.21 102.22 -82.13
C ASP A 97 11.20 101.19 -83.24
N PHE A 98 12.34 100.57 -83.49
CA PHE A 98 12.53 99.42 -84.37
C PHE A 98 12.69 98.16 -83.52
N ILE A 99 11.84 97.17 -83.72
CA ILE A 99 11.81 95.94 -82.93
C ILE A 99 12.12 94.75 -83.84
N TRP A 100 12.98 93.85 -83.40
CA TRP A 100 13.28 92.55 -84.01
C TRP A 100 12.94 91.44 -83.02
N GLU A 101 12.03 90.55 -83.39
CA GLU A 101 11.81 89.29 -82.68
C GLU A 101 12.61 88.17 -83.37
N LEU A 102 13.58 87.60 -82.66
CA LEU A 102 14.60 86.74 -83.26
C LEU A 102 14.49 85.28 -82.86
N ASN A 103 14.18 85.00 -81.57
CA ASN A 103 14.09 83.65 -80.98
C ASN A 103 15.14 82.65 -81.49
N ARG A 104 16.40 83.06 -81.58
CA ARG A 104 17.49 82.32 -82.22
C ARG A 104 18.79 82.45 -81.46
N VAL A 105 19.65 81.45 -81.62
CA VAL A 105 21.02 81.52 -81.13
C VAL A 105 21.85 82.33 -82.10
N ALA A 106 22.49 83.38 -81.60
CA ALA A 106 23.41 84.22 -82.37
C ALA A 106 24.79 84.21 -81.73
N TYR A 107 25.80 84.28 -82.59
CA TYR A 107 27.20 84.39 -82.20
C TYR A 107 27.69 85.86 -82.28
N LYS A 108 27.21 86.60 -83.29
CA LYS A 108 27.49 88.03 -83.48
C LYS A 108 26.25 88.75 -84.00
N VAL A 109 26.01 89.98 -83.53
CA VAL A 109 24.90 90.82 -84.03
C VAL A 109 25.42 92.21 -84.35
N CYS A 110 25.14 92.67 -85.57
CA CYS A 110 25.49 94.00 -86.04
C CYS A 110 24.26 94.72 -86.60
N VAL A 111 24.26 96.05 -86.59
CA VAL A 111 23.17 96.86 -87.12
C VAL A 111 23.73 97.90 -88.06
N GLN A 112 23.17 98.02 -89.25
CA GLN A 112 23.56 99.05 -90.22
C GLN A 112 22.80 100.33 -89.93
N ILE A 113 23.50 101.37 -89.49
CA ILE A 113 22.92 102.64 -89.01
C ILE A 113 23.75 103.80 -89.58
N PRO A 114 23.15 104.80 -90.23
CA PRO A 114 23.84 106.01 -90.66
C PRO A 114 24.45 106.78 -89.47
N SER A 115 25.65 107.34 -89.67
CA SER A 115 26.44 108.03 -88.63
C SER A 115 25.65 109.13 -87.91
N ASP A 116 24.85 109.90 -88.65
CA ASP A 116 24.06 111.04 -88.16
C ASP A 116 23.04 110.66 -87.07
N LEU A 117 22.69 109.37 -86.95
CA LEU A 117 21.72 108.85 -85.99
C LEU A 117 22.36 108.36 -84.69
N LEU A 118 23.66 108.09 -84.69
CA LEU A 118 24.40 107.69 -83.49
C LEU A 118 24.68 108.89 -82.57
N GLU A 119 24.83 110.08 -83.16
CA GLU A 119 25.03 111.35 -82.44
C GLU A 119 23.72 111.95 -81.89
N SER A 120 22.59 111.28 -82.11
CA SER A 120 21.29 111.70 -81.56
C SER A 120 21.18 111.38 -80.08
N ASP A 121 20.79 112.37 -79.27
CA ASP A 121 20.49 112.22 -77.83
C ASP A 121 19.44 111.14 -77.48
N ASN A 122 18.73 110.60 -78.49
CA ASN A 122 17.66 109.62 -78.30
C ASN A 122 17.99 108.21 -78.80
N PHE A 123 19.23 107.92 -79.22
CA PHE A 123 19.60 106.57 -79.64
C PHE A 123 19.66 105.60 -78.46
N ARG A 124 18.98 104.44 -78.54
CA ARG A 124 18.99 103.40 -77.49
C ARG A 124 18.88 102.00 -78.06
N VAL A 125 19.60 101.03 -77.48
CA VAL A 125 19.50 99.61 -77.85
C VAL A 125 19.17 98.76 -76.62
N LEU A 126 18.18 97.88 -76.75
CA LEU A 126 17.78 96.89 -75.76
C LEU A 126 17.85 95.49 -76.37
N ILE A 127 18.56 94.57 -75.74
CA ILE A 127 18.71 93.18 -76.19
C ILE A 127 18.16 92.24 -75.10
N ASN A 128 17.24 91.35 -75.46
CA ASN A 128 16.74 90.33 -74.55
C ASN A 128 17.26 88.95 -74.98
N GLY A 129 17.96 88.23 -74.08
CA GLY A 129 18.52 86.90 -74.35
C GLY A 129 19.31 86.28 -73.17
N ARG A 130 19.71 85.00 -73.27
CA ARG A 130 20.48 84.24 -72.23
C ARG A 130 21.77 83.64 -72.80
N GLU A 131 22.84 83.64 -71.99
CA GLU A 131 24.14 83.01 -72.28
C GLU A 131 24.18 81.52 -71.86
N LEU A 132 24.89 80.67 -72.61
CA LEU A 132 24.79 79.19 -72.54
C LEU A 132 25.74 78.47 -71.55
N VAL A 133 26.62 79.16 -70.82
CA VAL A 133 27.68 78.55 -69.97
C VAL A 133 27.14 77.85 -68.70
N SER A 134 25.88 78.10 -68.30
CA SER A 134 25.34 77.61 -67.02
C SER A 134 24.69 76.21 -67.06
N PHE A 135 24.75 75.47 -68.17
CA PHE A 135 24.01 74.19 -68.33
C PHE A 135 24.82 72.95 -67.90
N ASP A 136 26.15 72.95 -68.06
CA ASP A 136 27.00 71.78 -67.78
C ASP A 136 27.13 71.46 -66.28
N ASN A 137 27.09 72.48 -65.41
CA ASN A 137 27.22 72.27 -63.96
C ASN A 137 25.98 71.59 -63.34
N ASP A 138 24.79 71.89 -63.88
CA ASP A 138 23.54 71.33 -63.35
C ASP A 138 23.38 69.84 -63.71
N LEU A 139 23.90 69.41 -64.86
CA LEU A 139 23.83 68.01 -65.31
C LEU A 139 24.71 67.08 -64.45
N ASN A 140 25.91 67.52 -64.08
CA ASN A 140 26.86 66.71 -63.32
C ASN A 140 26.40 66.46 -61.87
N ASN A 141 25.77 67.45 -61.23
CA ASN A 141 25.23 67.29 -59.88
C ASN A 141 24.09 66.25 -59.85
N PHE A 142 23.17 66.29 -60.82
CA PHE A 142 22.08 65.34 -60.92
C PHE A 142 22.56 63.88 -61.06
N LEU A 143 23.57 63.64 -61.91
CA LEU A 143 24.14 62.30 -62.09
C LEU A 143 24.81 61.77 -60.81
N SER A 144 25.45 62.64 -60.04
CA SER A 144 26.06 62.25 -58.76
C SER A 144 25.01 61.88 -57.70
N GLU A 145 23.93 62.66 -57.58
CA GLU A 145 22.82 62.36 -56.66
C GLU A 145 22.10 61.05 -57.06
N PHE A 146 21.87 60.85 -58.35
CA PHE A 146 21.24 59.63 -58.85
C PHE A 146 22.07 58.38 -58.54
N LYS A 147 23.39 58.46 -58.68
CA LYS A 147 24.28 57.34 -58.34
C LYS A 147 24.24 57.03 -56.84
N THR A 148 24.31 58.05 -55.98
CA THR A 148 24.24 57.84 -54.53
C THR A 148 22.91 57.26 -54.06
N THR A 149 21.80 57.66 -54.68
CA THR A 149 20.48 57.09 -54.37
C THR A 149 20.33 55.66 -54.88
N HIS A 150 20.90 55.34 -56.05
CA HIS A 150 20.94 53.98 -56.56
C HIS A 150 21.73 53.03 -55.63
N ASP A 151 22.92 53.46 -55.18
CA ASP A 151 23.75 52.68 -54.25
C ASP A 151 23.01 52.44 -52.91
N GLN A 152 22.29 53.44 -52.38
CA GLN A 152 21.47 53.30 -51.17
C GLN A 152 20.28 52.35 -51.33
N VAL A 153 19.62 52.35 -52.49
CA VAL A 153 18.52 51.43 -52.78
C VAL A 153 19.04 50.00 -52.85
N GLN A 154 20.20 49.79 -53.49
CA GLN A 154 20.81 48.46 -53.56
C GLN A 154 21.22 47.93 -52.17
N GLU A 155 21.80 48.77 -51.31
CA GLU A 155 22.14 48.40 -49.93
C GLU A 155 20.89 48.06 -49.09
N LEU A 156 19.79 48.80 -49.30
CA LEU A 156 18.51 48.50 -48.65
C LEU A 156 17.91 47.17 -49.16
N GLU A 157 17.98 46.88 -50.46
CA GLU A 157 17.52 45.60 -51.02
C GLU A 157 18.31 44.42 -50.44
N GLU A 158 19.64 44.53 -50.35
CA GLU A 158 20.48 43.52 -49.69
C GLU A 158 20.13 43.37 -48.20
N SER A 159 19.89 44.48 -47.50
CA SER A 159 19.45 44.44 -46.10
C SER A 159 18.06 43.83 -45.91
N ILE A 160 17.14 44.01 -46.85
CA ILE A 160 15.81 43.39 -46.81
C ILE A 160 15.94 41.89 -47.04
N SER A 161 16.68 41.48 -48.07
CA SER A 161 16.87 40.05 -48.39
C SER A 161 17.53 39.27 -47.25
N THR A 162 18.51 39.88 -46.56
CA THR A 162 19.14 39.26 -45.38
C THR A 162 18.19 39.14 -44.20
N LYS A 163 17.33 40.13 -43.95
CA LYS A 163 16.32 40.07 -42.89
C LYS A 163 15.20 39.08 -43.20
N GLU A 164 14.80 38.95 -44.46
CA GLU A 164 13.81 37.94 -44.89
C GLU A 164 14.34 36.53 -44.63
N LYS A 165 15.59 36.23 -44.99
CA LYS A 165 16.23 34.95 -44.65
C LYS A 165 16.28 34.72 -43.13
N CYS A 166 16.65 35.73 -42.36
CA CYS A 166 16.67 35.63 -40.90
C CYS A 166 15.27 35.38 -40.31
N LEU A 167 14.21 35.92 -40.92
CA LEU A 167 12.83 35.66 -40.52
C LEU A 167 12.38 34.24 -40.87
N GLU A 168 12.77 33.71 -42.03
CA GLU A 168 12.52 32.31 -42.40
C GLU A 168 13.22 31.34 -41.44
N GLU A 169 14.50 31.55 -41.14
CA GLU A 169 15.25 30.75 -40.16
C GLU A 169 14.61 30.83 -38.76
N LEU A 170 14.13 32.01 -38.35
CA LEU A 170 13.45 32.18 -37.08
C LEU A 170 12.10 31.45 -37.04
N ASP A 171 11.33 31.49 -38.13
CA ASP A 171 10.03 30.78 -38.23
C ASP A 171 10.21 29.25 -38.21
N GLU A 172 11.24 28.73 -38.90
CA GLU A 172 11.61 27.31 -38.80
C GLU A 172 11.99 26.93 -37.36
N THR A 173 12.83 27.74 -36.70
CA THR A 173 13.22 27.50 -35.30
C THR A 173 12.03 27.57 -34.35
N LEU A 174 11.05 28.44 -34.63
CA LEU A 174 9.83 28.57 -33.83
C LEU A 174 8.94 27.33 -33.98
N LYS A 175 8.76 26.83 -35.21
CA LYS A 175 8.03 25.59 -35.48
C LYS A 175 8.69 24.39 -34.80
N GLU A 176 10.00 24.25 -34.91
CA GLU A 176 10.74 23.16 -34.25
C GLU A 176 10.59 23.23 -32.72
N ASN A 177 10.71 24.41 -32.12
CA ASN A 177 10.48 24.59 -30.68
C ASN A 177 9.03 24.28 -30.27
N GLN A 178 8.06 24.58 -31.13
CA GLN A 178 6.66 24.30 -30.86
C GLN A 178 6.38 22.79 -30.89
N GLU A 179 6.94 22.07 -31.86
CA GLU A 179 6.89 20.60 -31.91
C GLU A 179 7.57 19.95 -30.70
N ILE A 180 8.74 20.47 -30.29
CA ILE A 180 9.45 20.01 -29.07
C ILE A 180 8.60 20.26 -27.83
N ALA A 181 7.95 21.43 -27.72
CA ALA A 181 7.10 21.76 -26.59
C ALA A 181 5.88 20.84 -26.50
N GLU A 182 5.22 20.55 -27.63
CA GLU A 182 4.10 19.60 -27.71
C GLU A 182 4.54 18.18 -27.34
N ALA A 183 5.68 17.71 -27.86
CA ALA A 183 6.22 16.39 -27.50
C ALA A 183 6.55 16.28 -25.99
N ARG A 184 7.09 17.35 -25.39
CA ARG A 184 7.35 17.43 -23.95
C ARG A 184 6.06 17.46 -23.13
N SER A 185 5.04 18.17 -23.59
CA SER A 185 3.73 18.20 -22.91
C SER A 185 3.10 16.81 -22.88
N ASN A 186 3.10 16.10 -24.01
CA ASN A 186 2.56 14.74 -24.10
C ASN A 186 3.31 13.75 -23.21
N THR A 187 4.64 13.88 -23.10
CA THR A 187 5.45 13.01 -22.22
C THR A 187 5.22 13.33 -20.74
N ILE A 188 5.01 14.59 -20.37
CA ILE A 188 4.63 14.96 -19.00
C ILE A 188 3.27 14.36 -18.63
N GLU A 189 2.28 14.46 -19.51
CA GLU A 189 0.94 13.90 -19.27
C GLU A 189 1.00 12.37 -19.11
N GLN A 190 1.79 11.68 -19.94
CA GLN A 190 2.04 10.25 -19.78
C GLN A 190 2.68 9.92 -18.42
N LEU A 191 3.74 10.65 -18.03
CA LEU A 191 4.40 10.45 -16.74
C LEU A 191 3.47 10.71 -15.55
N GLU A 192 2.59 11.70 -15.62
CA GLU A 192 1.59 11.96 -14.58
C GLU A 192 0.59 10.83 -14.45
N THR A 193 0.10 10.29 -15.57
CA THR A 193 -0.81 9.13 -15.56
C THR A 193 -0.13 7.87 -15.01
N ASP A 194 1.11 7.61 -15.40
CA ASP A 194 1.90 6.48 -14.90
C ASP A 194 2.22 6.63 -13.41
N TYR A 195 2.57 7.83 -12.96
CA TYR A 195 2.78 8.13 -11.54
C TYR A 195 1.51 7.91 -10.72
N SER A 196 0.37 8.45 -11.17
CA SER A 196 -0.93 8.25 -10.52
C SER A 196 -1.32 6.76 -10.44
N ASN A 197 -1.12 6.02 -11.52
CA ASN A 197 -1.35 4.56 -11.55
C ASN A 197 -0.44 3.81 -10.58
N THR A 198 0.83 4.20 -10.48
CA THR A 198 1.81 3.60 -9.58
C THR A 198 1.47 3.88 -8.12
N VAL A 199 1.11 5.12 -7.79
CA VAL A 199 0.63 5.51 -6.46
C VAL A 199 -0.61 4.71 -6.07
N ARG A 200 -1.57 4.53 -6.98
CA ARG A 200 -2.77 3.72 -6.71
C ARG A 200 -2.42 2.26 -6.42
N LYS A 201 -1.57 1.64 -7.25
CA LYS A 201 -1.10 0.26 -7.03
C LYS A 201 -0.36 0.11 -5.71
N LEU A 202 0.45 1.10 -5.32
CA LEU A 202 1.18 1.09 -4.06
C LEU A 202 0.21 1.17 -2.86
N ASN A 203 -0.79 2.05 -2.93
CA ASN A 203 -1.83 2.15 -1.90
C ASN A 203 -2.63 0.85 -1.77
N ASP A 204 -3.02 0.23 -2.89
CA ASP A 204 -3.71 -1.06 -2.88
C ASP A 204 -2.84 -2.15 -2.23
N ALA A 205 -1.54 -2.17 -2.53
CA ALA A 205 -0.58 -3.09 -1.93
C ALA A 205 -0.40 -2.86 -0.42
N VAL A 206 -0.37 -1.61 0.03
CA VAL A 206 -0.30 -1.26 1.47
C VAL A 206 -1.55 -1.76 2.20
N ILE A 207 -2.74 -1.52 1.64
CA ILE A 207 -4.00 -2.00 2.24
C ILE A 207 -4.01 -3.53 2.33
N GLN A 208 -3.58 -4.23 1.28
CA GLN A 208 -3.47 -5.69 1.31
C GLN A 208 -2.45 -6.18 2.34
N PHE A 209 -1.31 -5.48 2.47
CA PHE A 209 -0.30 -5.80 3.48
C PHE A 209 -0.84 -5.64 4.90
N GLU A 210 -1.54 -4.54 5.19
CA GLU A 210 -2.18 -4.31 6.50
C GLU A 210 -3.22 -5.38 6.83
N GLN A 211 -4.05 -5.77 5.86
CA GLN A 211 -5.00 -6.87 6.03
C GLN A 211 -4.30 -8.20 6.33
N ASN A 212 -3.19 -8.50 5.64
CA ASN A 212 -2.40 -9.70 5.89
C ASN A 212 -1.71 -9.67 7.26
N VAL A 213 -1.24 -8.51 7.72
CA VAL A 213 -0.69 -8.33 9.08
C VAL A 213 -1.78 -8.59 10.13
N GLN A 214 -3.00 -8.09 9.93
CA GLN A 214 -4.11 -8.37 10.84
C GLN A 214 -4.47 -9.85 10.87
N LYS A 215 -4.57 -10.51 9.70
CA LYS A 215 -4.80 -11.97 9.62
C LYS A 215 -3.70 -12.75 10.34
N ASN A 216 -2.44 -12.41 10.14
CA ASN A 216 -1.33 -13.07 10.85
C ASN A 216 -1.39 -12.88 12.36
N LYS A 217 -1.82 -11.70 12.86
CA LYS A 217 -2.05 -11.49 14.30
C LYS A 217 -3.17 -12.37 14.84
N GLN A 218 -4.26 -12.54 14.08
CA GLN A 218 -5.36 -13.44 14.45
C GLN A 218 -4.91 -14.90 14.49
N ILE A 219 -4.24 -15.37 13.43
CA ILE A 219 -3.70 -16.73 13.36
C ILE A 219 -2.72 -17.00 14.51
N LYS A 220 -1.85 -16.04 14.84
CA LYS A 220 -0.92 -16.17 15.97
C LYS A 220 -1.67 -16.31 17.32
N SER A 221 -2.71 -15.51 17.53
CA SER A 221 -3.55 -15.60 18.74
C SER A 221 -4.28 -16.95 18.83
N GLU A 222 -4.77 -17.48 17.71
CA GLU A 222 -5.37 -18.82 17.66
C GLU A 222 -4.35 -19.92 17.93
N LEU A 223 -3.14 -19.78 17.38
CA LEU A 223 -2.03 -20.72 17.61
C LEU A 223 -1.63 -20.74 19.09
N ASP A 224 -1.50 -19.58 19.73
CA ASP A 224 -1.21 -19.48 21.17
C ASP A 224 -2.33 -20.12 22.02
N LYS A 225 -3.61 -19.92 21.64
CA LYS A 225 -4.74 -20.60 22.31
C LYS A 225 -4.69 -22.12 22.15
N ASN A 226 -4.43 -22.60 20.94
CA ASN A 226 -4.33 -24.03 20.66
C ASN A 226 -3.14 -24.67 21.38
N GLN A 227 -2.01 -23.96 21.49
CA GLN A 227 -0.85 -24.41 22.25
C GLN A 227 -1.20 -24.60 23.73
N ASN A 228 -1.88 -23.61 24.34
CA ASN A 228 -2.33 -23.70 25.73
C ASN A 228 -3.32 -24.86 25.95
N LEU A 229 -4.23 -25.11 24.99
CA LEU A 229 -5.14 -26.24 25.04
C LEU A 229 -4.38 -27.57 24.98
N LEU A 230 -3.41 -27.70 24.06
CA LEU A 230 -2.57 -28.88 23.92
C LEU A 230 -1.81 -29.19 25.22
N ASP A 231 -1.20 -28.18 25.84
CA ASP A 231 -0.48 -28.33 27.11
C ASP A 231 -1.41 -28.78 28.25
N SER A 232 -2.65 -28.27 28.26
CA SER A 232 -3.68 -28.67 29.22
C SER A 232 -4.11 -30.13 29.02
N GLU A 233 -4.36 -30.56 27.78
CA GLU A 233 -4.73 -31.94 27.44
C GLU A 233 -3.59 -32.91 27.76
N GLN A 234 -2.35 -32.52 27.48
CA GLN A 234 -1.18 -33.34 27.78
C GLN A 234 -1.02 -33.53 29.31
N THR A 235 -1.33 -32.52 30.09
CA THR A 235 -1.35 -32.60 31.56
C THR A 235 -2.46 -33.54 32.05
N GLN A 236 -3.67 -33.42 31.50
CA GLN A 236 -4.79 -34.31 31.82
C GLN A 236 -4.49 -35.76 31.43
N LEU A 237 -3.84 -36.00 30.29
CA LEU A 237 -3.47 -37.33 29.84
C LEU A 237 -2.41 -37.97 30.74
N LYS A 238 -1.44 -37.20 31.23
CA LYS A 238 -0.49 -37.67 32.26
C LYS A 238 -1.20 -38.09 33.54
N GLN A 239 -2.09 -37.24 34.07
CA GLN A 239 -2.88 -37.55 35.27
C GLN A 239 -3.77 -38.80 35.07
N ALA A 240 -4.44 -38.92 33.92
CA ALA A 240 -5.25 -40.09 33.60
C ALA A 240 -4.42 -41.38 33.54
N LYS A 241 -3.20 -41.30 33.00
CA LYS A 241 -2.27 -42.44 32.94
C LYS A 241 -1.78 -42.85 34.33
N GLU A 242 -1.46 -41.89 35.19
CA GLU A 242 -1.10 -42.15 36.59
C GLU A 242 -2.26 -42.80 37.36
N ASN A 243 -3.47 -42.28 37.21
CA ASN A 243 -4.68 -42.86 37.80
C ASN A 243 -4.95 -44.28 37.31
N LYS A 244 -4.82 -44.51 36.00
CA LYS A 244 -4.94 -45.86 35.40
C LYS A 244 -3.94 -46.82 36.02
N ASN A 245 -2.68 -46.42 36.16
CA ASN A 245 -1.64 -47.25 36.75
C ASN A 245 -1.95 -47.58 38.22
N LYS A 246 -2.43 -46.60 38.99
CA LYS A 246 -2.84 -46.78 40.39
C LYS A 246 -4.00 -47.78 40.51
N ILE A 247 -5.06 -47.61 39.71
CA ILE A 247 -6.21 -48.53 39.70
C ILE A 247 -5.79 -49.93 39.27
N THR A 248 -4.91 -50.04 38.27
CA THR A 248 -4.40 -51.35 37.80
C THR A 248 -3.63 -52.07 38.90
N TYR A 249 -2.81 -51.34 39.66
CA TYR A 249 -2.09 -51.89 40.82
C TYR A 249 -3.05 -52.34 41.93
N GLU A 250 -4.04 -51.52 42.27
CA GLU A 250 -5.07 -51.87 43.26
C GLU A 250 -5.88 -53.09 42.84
N LEU A 251 -6.26 -53.19 41.55
CA LEU A 251 -6.95 -54.36 41.01
C LEU A 251 -6.11 -55.63 41.13
N LYS A 252 -4.82 -55.56 40.77
CA LYS A 252 -3.92 -56.71 40.89
C LYS A 252 -3.76 -57.14 42.35
N LYS A 253 -3.69 -56.18 43.29
CA LYS A 253 -3.66 -56.47 44.73
C LYS A 253 -4.94 -57.18 45.17
N LEU A 254 -6.11 -56.67 44.79
CA LEU A 254 -7.40 -57.26 45.11
C LEU A 254 -7.60 -58.65 44.49
N GLU A 255 -7.06 -58.89 43.29
CA GLU A 255 -7.08 -60.20 42.63
C GLU A 255 -6.26 -61.24 43.40
N ILE A 256 -5.07 -60.85 43.88
CA ILE A 256 -4.23 -61.69 44.76
C ILE A 256 -4.91 -61.93 46.11
N GLU A 257 -5.57 -60.93 46.69
CA GLU A 257 -6.32 -61.12 47.94
C GLU A 257 -7.51 -62.05 47.74
N ARG A 258 -8.25 -61.92 46.63
CA ARG A 258 -9.36 -62.81 46.27
C ARG A 258 -8.91 -64.26 46.11
N SER A 259 -7.76 -64.51 45.47
CA SER A 259 -7.28 -65.88 45.27
C SER A 259 -6.95 -66.56 46.60
N LYS A 260 -6.35 -65.83 47.55
CA LYS A 260 -6.07 -66.35 48.90
C LYS A 260 -7.33 -66.77 49.64
N TYR A 261 -8.36 -65.92 49.65
CA TYR A 261 -9.63 -66.28 50.29
C TYR A 261 -10.28 -67.51 49.66
N SER A 262 -10.23 -67.65 48.33
CA SER A 262 -10.80 -68.81 47.64
C SER A 262 -10.10 -70.12 48.03
N GLU A 263 -8.77 -70.10 48.17
CA GLU A 263 -7.96 -71.24 48.59
C GLU A 263 -8.26 -71.65 50.04
N ASP A 264 -8.40 -70.68 50.94
CA ASP A 264 -8.75 -70.93 52.35
C ASP A 264 -10.15 -71.57 52.50
N PHE A 265 -11.12 -71.15 51.67
CA PHE A 265 -12.48 -71.73 51.67
C PHE A 265 -12.51 -73.17 51.17
N GLU A 266 -11.77 -73.48 50.11
CA GLU A 266 -11.71 -74.83 49.55
C GLU A 266 -11.03 -75.79 50.52
N THR A 267 -9.90 -75.36 51.10
CA THR A 267 -9.16 -76.12 52.12
C THR A 267 -10.03 -76.40 53.35
N PHE A 268 -10.75 -75.41 53.89
CA PHE A 268 -11.62 -75.61 55.04
C PHE A 268 -12.77 -76.60 54.76
N LYS A 269 -13.35 -76.54 53.56
CA LYS A 269 -14.41 -77.47 53.14
C LYS A 269 -13.87 -78.91 53.04
N GLU A 270 -12.72 -79.11 52.43
CA GLU A 270 -12.09 -80.42 52.29
C GLU A 270 -11.72 -81.02 53.65
N GLU A 271 -11.10 -80.22 54.53
CA GLU A 271 -10.73 -80.63 55.88
C GLU A 271 -11.95 -81.06 56.69
N SER A 272 -13.01 -80.26 56.70
CA SER A 272 -14.24 -80.58 57.40
C SER A 272 -14.93 -81.84 56.84
N THR A 273 -14.94 -82.06 55.52
CA THR A 273 -15.46 -83.31 54.95
C THR A 273 -14.64 -84.54 55.35
N THR A 274 -13.33 -84.40 55.44
CA THR A 274 -12.41 -85.46 55.85
C THR A 274 -12.62 -85.83 57.33
N GLN A 275 -12.78 -84.83 58.20
CA GLN A 275 -13.09 -85.04 59.62
C GLN A 275 -14.44 -85.75 59.81
N ASN A 276 -15.47 -85.36 59.06
CA ASN A 276 -16.78 -86.01 59.11
C ASN A 276 -16.72 -87.49 58.70
N TYR A 277 -15.93 -87.82 57.67
CA TYR A 277 -15.73 -89.21 57.25
C TYR A 277 -15.01 -90.04 58.31
N LEU A 278 -14.02 -89.46 58.97
CA LEU A 278 -13.30 -90.08 60.07
C LEU A 278 -14.23 -90.36 61.26
N TYR A 279 -15.02 -89.36 61.70
CA TYR A 279 -15.98 -89.53 62.79
C TYR A 279 -17.04 -90.58 62.47
N LEU A 280 -17.55 -90.60 61.25
CA LEU A 280 -18.51 -91.61 60.80
C LEU A 280 -17.91 -93.03 60.86
N SER A 281 -16.67 -93.18 60.40
CA SER A 281 -15.97 -94.46 60.38
C SER A 281 -15.75 -95.02 61.80
N ILE A 282 -15.33 -94.18 62.75
CA ILE A 282 -15.18 -94.57 64.17
C ILE A 282 -16.53 -94.92 64.81
N LEU A 283 -17.59 -94.17 64.48
CA LEU A 283 -18.95 -94.45 64.96
C LEU A 283 -19.41 -95.83 64.50
N VAL A 284 -19.24 -96.17 63.22
CA VAL A 284 -19.61 -97.49 62.66
C VAL A 284 -18.85 -98.61 63.36
N ILE A 285 -17.54 -98.46 63.56
CA ILE A 285 -16.73 -99.46 64.30
C ILE A 285 -17.26 -99.64 65.73
N THR A 286 -17.53 -98.54 66.43
CA THR A 286 -18.03 -98.59 67.81
C THR A 286 -19.44 -99.22 67.88
N ALA A 287 -20.29 -98.96 66.89
CA ALA A 287 -21.61 -99.58 66.79
C ALA A 287 -21.53 -101.09 66.54
N ILE A 288 -20.57 -101.56 65.74
CA ILE A 288 -20.30 -102.99 65.54
C ILE A 288 -19.88 -103.65 66.86
N VAL A 289 -18.97 -103.01 67.62
CA VAL A 289 -18.54 -103.49 68.94
C VAL A 289 -19.72 -103.55 69.91
N PHE A 290 -20.55 -102.49 69.96
CA PHE A 290 -21.76 -102.45 70.77
C PHE A 290 -22.72 -103.58 70.42
N ALA A 291 -23.02 -103.78 69.13
CA ALA A 291 -23.90 -104.83 68.65
C ALA A 291 -23.36 -106.24 68.99
N SER A 292 -22.05 -106.44 68.88
CA SER A 292 -21.38 -107.70 69.23
C SER A 292 -21.52 -108.02 70.72
N VAL A 293 -21.22 -107.05 71.60
CA VAL A 293 -21.36 -107.20 73.06
C VAL A 293 -22.82 -107.43 73.44
N PHE A 294 -23.75 -106.70 72.83
CA PHE A 294 -25.17 -106.85 73.05
C PHE A 294 -25.69 -108.24 72.61
N HIS A 295 -25.22 -108.76 71.47
CA HIS A 295 -25.55 -110.10 71.01
C HIS A 295 -25.02 -111.18 71.96
N GLN A 296 -23.80 -111.03 72.49
CA GLN A 296 -23.26 -111.95 73.49
C GLN A 296 -24.06 -111.94 74.79
N LEU A 297 -24.53 -110.78 75.24
CA LEU A 297 -25.43 -110.69 76.41
C LEU A 297 -26.77 -111.37 76.16
N LEU A 298 -27.37 -111.21 74.98
CA LEU A 298 -28.62 -111.88 74.62
C LEU A 298 -28.45 -113.40 74.55
N ASN A 299 -27.37 -113.89 73.94
CA ASN A 299 -27.07 -115.32 73.91
C ASN A 299 -26.83 -115.86 75.32
N GLY A 300 -26.07 -115.15 76.15
CA GLY A 300 -25.86 -115.53 77.56
C GLY A 300 -27.16 -115.54 78.37
N ALA A 301 -28.08 -114.61 78.11
CA ALA A 301 -29.41 -114.61 78.72
C ALA A 301 -30.27 -115.80 78.24
N TYR A 302 -30.19 -116.16 76.96
CA TYR A 302 -30.89 -117.32 76.42
C TYR A 302 -30.36 -118.64 77.01
N GLU A 303 -29.03 -118.80 77.10
CA GLU A 303 -28.40 -119.94 77.79
C GLU A 303 -28.82 -120.04 79.26
N LEU A 304 -28.93 -118.90 79.96
CA LEU A 304 -29.42 -118.86 81.34
C LEU A 304 -30.84 -119.43 81.45
N VAL A 305 -31.74 -119.02 80.56
CA VAL A 305 -33.13 -119.52 80.50
C VAL A 305 -33.18 -121.02 80.19
N LEU A 306 -32.27 -121.53 79.37
CA LEU A 306 -32.17 -122.97 79.09
C LEU A 306 -31.68 -123.77 80.31
N ASN A 307 -30.64 -123.31 81.00
CA ASN A 307 -30.09 -123.98 82.18
C ASN A 307 -31.07 -123.94 83.37
N LEU A 308 -31.86 -122.87 83.50
CA LEU A 308 -32.96 -122.74 84.46
C LEU A 308 -34.02 -123.86 84.32
N LYS A 309 -34.24 -124.38 83.11
CA LYS A 309 -35.16 -125.51 82.88
C LYS A 309 -34.58 -126.86 83.32
N GLN A 310 -33.28 -126.94 83.60
CA GLN A 310 -32.58 -128.18 83.99
C GLN A 310 -32.44 -128.37 85.51
N ASN A 311 -33.16 -127.58 86.32
CA ASN A 311 -33.26 -127.73 87.79
C ASN A 311 -31.97 -127.38 88.57
N ASP A 312 -31.08 -126.58 87.97
CA ASP A 312 -29.92 -126.01 88.67
C ASP A 312 -30.36 -124.90 89.65
N ASP A 313 -29.66 -124.80 90.78
CA ASP A 313 -29.90 -123.79 91.82
C ASP A 313 -29.72 -122.37 91.26
N ILE A 314 -30.85 -121.68 91.08
CA ILE A 314 -30.98 -120.38 90.40
C ILE A 314 -30.01 -119.35 90.97
N LEU A 315 -29.84 -119.37 92.30
CA LEU A 315 -29.06 -118.37 93.02
C LEU A 315 -27.57 -118.53 92.73
N THR A 316 -27.09 -119.77 92.64
CA THR A 316 -25.69 -120.10 92.34
C THR A 316 -25.33 -119.73 90.89
N VAL A 317 -26.22 -120.02 89.94
CA VAL A 317 -26.01 -119.65 88.52
C VAL A 317 -25.98 -118.12 88.36
N LEU A 318 -26.90 -117.40 89.01
CA LEU A 318 -26.97 -115.94 88.94
C LEU A 318 -25.74 -115.27 89.57
N LEU A 319 -25.27 -115.75 90.73
CA LEU A 319 -24.08 -115.20 91.39
C LEU A 319 -22.81 -115.40 90.54
N SER A 320 -22.66 -116.56 89.90
CA SER A 320 -21.48 -116.88 89.09
C SER A 320 -21.34 -116.00 87.83
N ARG A 321 -22.46 -115.49 87.29
CA ARG A 321 -22.50 -114.70 86.05
C ARG A 321 -22.61 -113.18 86.28
N LEU A 322 -22.93 -112.75 87.49
CA LEU A 322 -23.05 -111.33 87.85
C LEU A 322 -21.79 -110.50 87.49
N PRO A 323 -20.54 -110.98 87.72
CA PRO A 323 -19.34 -110.24 87.31
C PRO A 323 -19.26 -110.00 85.80
N THR A 324 -19.68 -110.99 85.00
CA THR A 324 -19.71 -110.90 83.53
C THR A 324 -20.76 -109.90 83.04
N VAL A 325 -21.95 -109.89 83.66
CA VAL A 325 -23.00 -108.92 83.34
C VAL A 325 -22.55 -107.50 83.69
N VAL A 326 -21.95 -107.29 84.87
CA VAL A 326 -21.42 -105.98 85.28
C VAL A 326 -20.34 -105.50 84.31
N LEU A 327 -19.42 -106.37 83.88
CA LEU A 327 -18.39 -106.04 82.90
C LEU A 327 -19.02 -105.62 81.56
N TYR A 328 -19.93 -106.43 81.00
CA TYR A 328 -20.58 -106.08 79.74
C TYR A 328 -21.47 -104.84 79.82
N SER A 329 -22.18 -104.62 80.93
CA SER A 329 -22.92 -103.38 81.18
C SER A 329 -21.98 -102.16 81.27
N GLY A 330 -20.80 -102.30 81.87
CA GLY A 330 -19.77 -101.27 81.87
C GLY A 330 -19.25 -100.94 80.47
N VAL A 331 -18.98 -101.95 79.65
CA VAL A 331 -18.55 -101.78 78.24
C VAL A 331 -19.66 -101.12 77.41
N ILE A 332 -20.91 -101.51 77.60
CA ILE A 332 -22.09 -100.89 76.97
C ILE A 332 -22.22 -99.42 77.37
N GLY A 333 -22.06 -99.09 78.66
CA GLY A 333 -22.10 -97.71 79.13
C GLY A 333 -20.99 -96.85 78.52
N LEU A 334 -19.77 -97.38 78.44
CA LEU A 334 -18.62 -96.68 77.86
C LEU A 334 -18.79 -96.47 76.35
N THR A 335 -19.17 -97.52 75.61
CA THR A 335 -19.42 -97.43 74.16
C THR A 335 -20.60 -96.51 73.83
N ALA A 336 -21.68 -96.52 74.62
CA ALA A 336 -22.78 -95.57 74.46
C ALA A 336 -22.32 -94.11 74.65
N LYS A 337 -21.46 -93.84 75.64
CA LYS A 337 -20.88 -92.50 75.85
C LYS A 337 -19.97 -92.07 74.68
N ILE A 338 -19.17 -93.00 74.14
CA ILE A 338 -18.34 -92.76 72.96
C ILE A 338 -19.23 -92.42 71.75
N ILE A 339 -20.26 -93.23 71.48
CA ILE A 339 -21.20 -93.01 70.38
C ILE A 339 -21.86 -91.63 70.50
N LEU A 340 -22.37 -91.28 71.69
CA LEU A 340 -22.99 -89.98 71.92
C LEU A 340 -22.02 -88.81 71.66
N THR A 341 -20.77 -88.96 72.07
CA THR A 341 -19.73 -87.94 71.85
C THR A 341 -19.44 -87.75 70.35
N PHE A 342 -19.29 -88.84 69.60
CA PHE A 342 -19.07 -88.75 68.16
C PHE A 342 -20.28 -88.25 67.39
N ILE A 343 -21.51 -88.58 67.81
CA ILE A 343 -22.74 -88.00 67.24
C ILE A 343 -22.76 -86.48 67.44
N ASN A 344 -22.40 -86.00 68.63
CA ASN A 344 -22.36 -84.56 68.91
C ASN A 344 -21.28 -83.86 68.07
N LEU A 345 -20.09 -84.43 67.96
CA LEU A 345 -19.00 -83.89 67.12
C LEU A 345 -19.38 -83.86 65.64
N LEU A 346 -19.97 -84.94 65.12
CA LEU A 346 -20.46 -85.01 63.74
C LEU A 346 -21.56 -83.98 63.49
N THR A 347 -22.49 -83.82 64.43
CA THR A 347 -23.59 -82.85 64.32
C THR A 347 -23.07 -81.41 64.35
N SER A 348 -22.09 -81.10 65.20
CA SER A 348 -21.45 -79.78 65.24
C SER A 348 -20.77 -79.46 63.91
N ASN A 349 -19.94 -80.38 63.42
CA ASN A 349 -19.16 -80.18 62.21
C ASN A 349 -20.06 -80.09 60.95
N LEU A 350 -21.11 -80.92 60.86
CA LEU A 350 -22.12 -80.80 59.81
C LEU A 350 -22.90 -79.47 59.86
N ASN A 351 -23.18 -78.96 61.06
CA ASN A 351 -23.84 -77.66 61.23
C ASN A 351 -22.92 -76.51 60.79
N GLU A 352 -21.64 -76.55 61.12
CA GLU A 352 -20.63 -75.58 60.66
C GLU A 352 -20.50 -75.58 59.13
N VAL A 353 -20.42 -76.76 58.49
CA VAL A 353 -20.43 -76.88 57.02
C VAL A 353 -21.71 -76.31 56.42
N LYS A 354 -22.86 -76.57 57.04
CA LYS A 354 -24.15 -76.07 56.58
C LYS A 354 -24.22 -74.54 56.69
N GLN A 355 -23.74 -73.98 57.79
CA GLN A 355 -23.64 -72.53 57.97
C GLN A 355 -22.70 -71.92 56.92
N LEU A 356 -21.54 -72.52 56.69
CA LEU A 356 -20.59 -72.08 55.66
C LEU A 356 -21.21 -72.11 54.26
N LYS A 357 -21.91 -73.20 53.89
CA LYS A 357 -22.60 -73.29 52.60
C LYS A 357 -23.69 -72.23 52.45
N LYS A 358 -24.43 -71.92 53.52
CA LYS A 358 -25.42 -70.82 53.53
C LYS A 358 -24.74 -69.47 53.31
N VAL A 359 -23.60 -69.22 53.95
CA VAL A 359 -22.82 -67.98 53.78
C VAL A 359 -22.35 -67.85 52.34
N VAL A 360 -21.74 -68.89 51.77
CA VAL A 360 -21.27 -68.89 50.37
C VAL A 360 -22.43 -68.66 49.41
N TYR A 361 -23.55 -69.36 49.61
CA TYR A 361 -24.75 -69.18 48.78
C TYR A 361 -25.31 -67.76 48.87
N LEU A 362 -25.41 -67.21 50.09
CA LEU A 362 -25.95 -65.87 50.30
C LEU A 362 -25.03 -64.79 49.72
N ILE A 363 -23.71 -64.94 49.84
CA ILE A 363 -22.73 -64.05 49.21
C ILE A 363 -22.84 -64.12 47.68
N SER A 364 -22.95 -65.32 47.10
CA SER A 364 -23.15 -65.49 45.65
C SER A 364 -24.46 -64.88 45.19
N TYR A 365 -25.57 -65.15 45.90
CA TYR A 365 -26.89 -64.61 45.59
C TYR A 365 -26.92 -63.08 45.68
N VAL A 366 -26.33 -62.48 46.71
CA VAL A 366 -26.20 -61.02 46.81
C VAL A 366 -25.32 -60.46 45.69
N SER A 367 -24.26 -61.17 45.30
CA SER A 367 -23.40 -60.76 44.19
C SER A 367 -24.12 -60.76 42.83
N GLU A 368 -25.01 -61.71 42.59
CA GLU A 368 -25.80 -61.84 41.36
C GLU A 368 -27.04 -60.92 41.36
N SER A 369 -27.72 -60.79 42.50
CA SER A 369 -28.94 -59.98 42.61
C SER A 369 -28.62 -58.48 42.53
N GLN A 370 -27.47 -58.05 43.07
CA GLN A 370 -27.04 -56.65 43.05
C GLN A 370 -26.25 -56.25 41.79
N SER A 371 -25.94 -57.18 40.87
CA SER A 371 -25.44 -56.80 39.55
C SER A 371 -26.53 -56.21 38.66
N SER A 372 -27.77 -56.64 38.85
CA SER A 372 -28.90 -56.28 37.98
C SER A 372 -29.61 -54.99 38.44
N ASP A 373 -29.87 -54.85 39.75
CA ASP A 373 -30.75 -53.77 40.25
C ASP A 373 -30.06 -52.40 40.47
N LEU A 374 -28.74 -52.37 40.66
CA LEU A 374 -28.00 -51.15 41.02
C LEU A 374 -27.54 -50.31 39.81
N GLN A 375 -27.57 -50.87 38.60
CA GLN A 375 -27.28 -50.13 37.37
C GLN A 375 -28.48 -49.26 36.93
N GLU A 376 -29.70 -49.67 37.24
CA GLU A 376 -30.93 -48.95 36.88
C GLU A 376 -31.16 -47.67 37.70
N GLN A 377 -30.53 -47.55 38.88
CA GLN A 377 -30.71 -46.39 39.78
C GLN A 377 -29.73 -45.23 39.53
N GLY A 378 -28.87 -45.32 38.51
CA GLY A 378 -27.98 -44.22 38.10
C GLY A 378 -26.86 -43.87 39.08
N LEU A 379 -26.54 -44.74 40.04
CA LEU A 379 -25.42 -44.52 40.97
C LEU A 379 -24.06 -44.65 40.27
N GLN A 380 -23.09 -43.86 40.71
CA GLN A 380 -21.71 -43.99 40.25
C GLN A 380 -21.11 -45.35 40.65
N ILE A 381 -20.33 -45.94 39.74
CA ILE A 381 -19.75 -47.30 39.86
C ILE A 381 -18.99 -47.51 41.18
N LYS A 382 -18.35 -46.45 41.70
CA LYS A 382 -17.59 -46.49 42.96
C LYS A 382 -18.48 -46.71 44.19
N ASP A 383 -19.62 -46.03 44.26
CA ASP A 383 -20.55 -46.14 45.39
C ASP A 383 -21.30 -47.46 45.39
N ILE A 384 -21.59 -47.98 44.19
CA ILE A 384 -22.14 -49.33 43.99
C ILE A 384 -21.16 -50.38 44.53
N TYR A 385 -19.87 -50.25 44.22
CA TYR A 385 -18.85 -51.17 44.72
C TYR A 385 -18.71 -51.12 46.25
N GLN A 386 -18.68 -49.93 46.84
CA GLN A 386 -18.56 -49.77 48.29
C GLN A 386 -19.78 -50.33 49.04
N LYS A 387 -20.99 -50.10 48.54
CA LYS A 387 -22.20 -50.72 49.11
C LYS A 387 -22.18 -52.24 49.01
N ARG A 388 -21.72 -52.80 47.88
CA ARG A 388 -21.55 -54.27 47.71
C ARG A 388 -20.59 -54.86 48.74
N VAL A 389 -19.45 -54.22 48.98
CA VAL A 389 -18.46 -54.71 49.95
C VAL A 389 -19.00 -54.62 51.38
N ASN A 390 -19.65 -53.51 51.74
CA ASN A 390 -20.21 -53.33 53.08
C ASN A 390 -21.33 -54.33 53.39
N GLU A 391 -22.22 -54.60 52.44
CA GLU A 391 -23.28 -55.59 52.62
C GLU A 391 -22.74 -57.03 52.70
N LYS A 392 -21.73 -57.38 51.87
CA LYS A 392 -21.03 -58.66 51.98
C LYS A 392 -20.42 -58.84 53.37
N MET A 393 -19.75 -57.81 53.89
CA MET A 393 -19.15 -57.86 55.23
C MET A 393 -20.20 -57.86 56.34
N ARG A 394 -21.34 -57.17 56.18
CA ARG A 394 -22.44 -57.18 57.15
C ARG A 394 -23.02 -58.59 57.31
N ILE A 395 -23.33 -59.25 56.20
CA ILE A 395 -23.86 -60.61 56.18
C ILE A 395 -22.87 -61.60 56.81
N VAL A 396 -21.59 -61.51 56.44
CA VAL A 396 -20.55 -62.34 57.06
C VAL A 396 -20.50 -62.10 58.58
N ARG A 397 -20.53 -60.85 59.05
CA ARG A 397 -20.49 -60.54 60.50
C ARG A 397 -21.71 -61.06 61.25
N GLU A 398 -22.91 -60.90 60.70
CA GLU A 398 -24.17 -61.33 61.32
C GLU A 398 -24.27 -62.87 61.44
N LEU A 399 -23.70 -63.61 60.49
CA LEU A 399 -23.73 -65.07 60.47
C LEU A 399 -22.69 -65.75 61.37
N PHE A 400 -21.53 -65.11 61.59
CA PHE A 400 -20.50 -65.65 62.48
C PHE A 400 -20.66 -65.25 63.95
N ASN A 401 -21.73 -64.53 64.32
CA ASN A 401 -21.89 -63.96 65.67
C ASN A 401 -20.59 -63.29 66.16
N ILE A 402 -19.91 -62.56 65.26
CA ILE A 402 -18.77 -61.74 65.67
C ILE A 402 -19.40 -60.55 66.40
N ASP A 403 -19.65 -60.72 67.69
CA ASP A 403 -20.08 -59.66 68.59
C ASP A 403 -19.00 -58.57 68.53
N ILE A 404 -19.30 -57.47 67.82
CA ILE A 404 -18.50 -56.23 67.81
C ILE A 404 -18.65 -55.51 69.16
N LYS A 405 -18.73 -56.24 70.27
CA LYS A 405 -18.56 -55.63 71.59
C LYS A 405 -17.08 -55.42 71.90
N HIS A 406 -16.19 -56.26 71.37
CA HIS A 406 -14.76 -56.15 71.68
C HIS A 406 -13.95 -55.18 70.81
N VAL A 407 -14.40 -54.79 69.61
CA VAL A 407 -13.63 -53.83 68.78
C VAL A 407 -13.95 -52.38 69.11
N GLU A 408 -15.17 -52.09 69.59
CA GLU A 408 -15.53 -50.75 70.08
C GLU A 408 -15.08 -50.51 71.54
N GLU A 409 -15.03 -51.55 72.40
CA GLU A 409 -14.47 -51.42 73.76
C GLU A 409 -12.94 -51.23 73.79
N ASP A 410 -12.18 -51.81 72.84
CA ASP A 410 -10.74 -51.55 72.75
C ASP A 410 -10.46 -50.14 72.22
N GLN A 411 -11.26 -49.63 71.28
CA GLN A 411 -11.11 -48.25 70.80
C GLN A 411 -11.59 -47.22 71.83
N SER A 412 -12.65 -47.50 72.60
CA SER A 412 -13.08 -46.62 73.70
C SER A 412 -12.08 -46.63 74.87
N ASN A 413 -11.54 -47.80 75.26
CA ASN A 413 -10.50 -47.89 76.28
C ASN A 413 -9.20 -47.20 75.85
N ILE A 414 -8.79 -47.29 74.57
CA ILE A 414 -7.61 -46.58 74.07
C ILE A 414 -7.87 -45.06 74.06
N LEU A 415 -9.08 -44.62 73.70
CA LEU A 415 -9.46 -43.20 73.74
C LEU A 415 -9.53 -42.67 75.18
N GLU A 416 -10.04 -43.46 76.11
CA GLU A 416 -10.15 -43.13 77.54
C GLU A 416 -8.77 -43.09 78.21
N LYS A 417 -7.87 -44.03 77.89
CA LYS A 417 -6.47 -43.98 78.33
C LYS A 417 -5.71 -42.79 77.75
N ALA A 418 -6.02 -42.39 76.51
CA ALA A 418 -5.40 -41.23 75.86
C ALA A 418 -5.92 -39.90 76.45
N THR A 419 -7.20 -39.81 76.81
CA THR A 419 -7.77 -38.64 77.51
C THR A 419 -7.30 -38.55 78.96
N GLU A 420 -7.08 -39.68 79.63
CA GLU A 420 -6.52 -39.72 80.98
C GLU A 420 -5.02 -39.34 80.99
N LEU A 421 -4.25 -39.77 79.99
CA LEU A 421 -2.86 -39.34 79.78
C LEU A 421 -2.75 -37.85 79.48
N THR A 422 -3.66 -37.29 78.67
CA THR A 422 -3.66 -35.85 78.38
C THR A 422 -4.14 -35.01 79.56
N SER A 423 -5.06 -35.51 80.40
CA SER A 423 -5.46 -34.82 81.65
C SER A 423 -4.34 -34.84 82.69
N ASN A 424 -3.61 -35.95 82.81
CA ASN A 424 -2.45 -36.07 83.72
C ASN A 424 -1.25 -35.23 83.28
N VAL A 425 -1.01 -35.10 81.96
CA VAL A 425 0.04 -34.20 81.45
C VAL A 425 -0.33 -32.73 81.66
N SER A 426 -1.61 -32.37 81.50
CA SER A 426 -2.06 -30.99 81.73
C SER A 426 -2.16 -30.61 83.22
N SER A 427 -2.43 -31.56 84.12
CA SER A 427 -2.33 -31.34 85.56
C SER A 427 -0.88 -31.17 86.04
N LEU A 428 0.07 -31.93 85.49
CA LEU A 428 1.51 -31.76 85.75
C LEU A 428 2.06 -30.43 85.21
N LEU A 429 1.60 -29.99 84.03
CA LEU A 429 1.97 -28.67 83.49
C LEU A 429 1.40 -27.50 84.30
N ASN A 430 0.22 -27.67 84.91
CA ASN A 430 -0.35 -26.67 85.80
C ASN A 430 0.30 -26.64 87.18
N GLN A 431 0.75 -27.77 87.74
CA GLN A 431 1.55 -27.80 88.97
C GLN A 431 2.93 -27.15 88.81
N ASN A 432 3.54 -27.23 87.62
CA ASN A 432 4.79 -26.53 87.32
C ASN A 432 4.63 -25.01 87.10
N ARG A 433 3.40 -24.52 86.90
CA ARG A 433 3.12 -23.08 86.73
C ARG A 433 2.77 -22.36 88.02
N THR A 434 2.37 -23.06 89.08
CA THR A 434 2.05 -22.48 90.39
C THR A 434 3.20 -22.57 91.40
N GLY A 435 4.35 -23.13 91.00
CA GLY A 435 5.56 -23.26 91.80
C GLY A 435 6.70 -22.29 91.44
N GLN A 436 6.43 -21.24 90.64
CA GLN A 436 7.36 -20.11 90.42
C GLN A 436 6.91 -18.86 91.15
#